data_AF-A0A3D2J1M2-F1
#
_entry.id   AF-A0A3D2J1M2-F1
#
_cell.length_a   1.000
_cell.length_b   1.000
_cell.length_c   1.000
_cell.angle_alpha   90.00
_cell.angle_beta   90.00
_cell.angle_gamma   90.00
#
_symmetry.space_group_name_H-M   'P 1'
#
loop_
_entity.id
_entity.type
_entity.pdbx_description
1 polymer ?
#
loop_
_entity_poly.entity_id
_entity_poly.type
_entity_poly.pdbx_seq_one_letter_code
_entity_poly.pdbx_strand_id
1 'polypeptide(L)' 'SYRQIVNLADVNDSLSAHAPGQSGHPIDKHYGDFIPMWLRVGHHPMLYGRNDIEASKPQTLQLVPEA' A
#
# COMPACT_ATOMS: atom_id res chain seq x y z
N SER A 1 6.31 -1.70 12.40
CA SER A 1 5.45 -0.59 12.83
C SER A 1 4.29 -0.48 11.84
N TYR A 2 3.05 -0.36 12.31
CA TYR A 2 1.85 -0.36 11.46
C TYR A 2 0.69 0.38 12.15
N ARG A 3 -0.16 1.06 11.37
CA ARG A 3 -1.41 1.69 11.81
C ARG A 3 -2.51 1.42 10.77
N GLN A 4 -3.74 1.31 11.23
CA GLN A 4 -4.89 1.04 10.37
C GLN A 4 -6.17 1.64 10.94
N ILE A 5 -7.04 2.09 10.05
CA ILE A 5 -8.44 2.45 10.32
C ILE A 5 -9.30 1.56 9.43
N VAL A 6 -10.16 0.74 10.04
CA VAL A 6 -11.05 -0.16 9.32
C VAL A 6 -12.47 0.40 9.35
N ASN A 7 -12.99 0.77 8.19
CA ASN A 7 -14.40 1.12 8.04
C ASN A 7 -15.20 -0.16 7.78
N LEU A 8 -15.95 -0.62 8.78
CA LEU A 8 -16.74 -1.86 8.69
C LEU A 8 -18.04 -1.71 7.89
N ALA A 9 -18.49 -0.47 7.63
CA ALA A 9 -19.64 -0.20 6.77
C ALA A 9 -19.26 -0.22 5.28
N ASP A 10 -18.06 0.24 4.94
CA ASP A 10 -17.47 0.15 3.60
C ASP A 10 -15.95 -0.04 3.70
N VAL A 11 -15.50 -1.25 3.41
CA VAL A 11 -14.08 -1.61 3.53
C VAL A 11 -13.19 -0.88 2.53
N ASN A 12 -13.73 -0.36 1.41
CA ASN A 12 -12.95 0.38 0.42
C ASN A 12 -12.50 1.75 0.94
N ASP A 13 -13.16 2.28 1.97
CA ASP A 13 -12.81 3.52 2.67
C ASP A 13 -11.93 3.27 3.90
N SER A 14 -11.26 2.12 3.96
CA SER A 14 -10.27 1.83 5.00
C SER A 14 -8.92 2.46 4.68
N LEU A 15 -8.17 2.81 5.73
CA LEU A 15 -6.86 3.45 5.63
C LEU A 15 -5.79 2.63 6.34
N SER A 16 -4.55 2.69 5.84
CA SER A 16 -3.40 2.06 6.51
C SER A 16 -2.14 2.89 6.37
N ALA A 17 -1.17 2.62 7.24
CA ALA A 17 0.15 3.22 7.19
C ALA A 17 1.19 2.29 7.79
N HIS A 18 2.38 2.31 7.21
CA HIS A 18 3.59 1.77 7.83
C HIS A 18 4.80 2.61 7.41
N ALA A 19 5.96 2.29 7.97
CA ALA A 19 7.22 2.93 7.66
C ALA A 19 8.32 1.86 7.67
N PRO A 20 9.43 2.07 6.93
CA PRO A 20 9.81 3.29 6.19
C PRO A 20 9.17 3.44 4.79
N GLY A 21 8.83 2.33 4.15
CA GLY A 21 8.21 2.23 2.83
C GLY A 21 7.95 0.75 2.50
N GLN A 22 7.35 0.48 1.34
CA GLN A 22 6.96 -0.89 0.95
C GLN A 22 8.13 -1.80 0.56
N SER A 23 9.28 -1.23 0.17
CA SER A 23 10.44 -2.00 -0.28
C SER A 23 11.52 -2.09 0.81
N GLY A 24 12.15 -3.27 0.92
CA GLY A 24 13.32 -3.47 1.78
C GLY A 24 14.66 -3.16 1.09
N HIS A 25 14.65 -2.90 -0.23
CA HIS A 25 15.87 -2.66 -1.01
C HIS A 25 16.30 -1.19 -0.91
N PRO A 26 17.52 -0.86 -0.42
CA PRO A 26 17.92 0.53 -0.14
C PRO A 26 17.90 1.51 -1.33
N ILE A 27 18.01 0.99 -2.55
CA ILE A 27 18.02 1.79 -3.80
C ILE A 27 16.64 1.89 -4.45
N ASP A 28 15.63 1.20 -3.91
CA ASP A 28 14.28 1.24 -4.42
C ASP A 28 13.60 2.56 -4.03
N LYS A 29 12.86 3.16 -4.96
CA LYS A 29 12.09 4.39 -4.71
C LYS A 29 11.09 4.25 -3.56
N HIS A 30 10.62 3.03 -3.28
CA HIS A 30 9.67 2.71 -2.21
C HIS A 30 10.34 2.26 -0.90
N TYR A 31 11.66 2.46 -0.74
CA TYR A 31 12.37 2.10 0.49
C TYR A 31 11.97 2.98 1.69
N GLY A 32 11.80 4.28 1.46
CA GLY A 32 11.60 5.28 2.52
C GLY A 32 10.54 6.34 2.20
N ASP A 33 9.76 6.16 1.15
CA ASP A 33 8.79 7.13 0.66
C ASP A 33 7.62 7.37 1.62
N PHE A 34 7.35 6.45 2.56
CA PHE A 34 6.30 6.62 3.56
C PHE A 34 6.76 7.39 4.80
N ILE A 35 8.07 7.62 5.01
CA ILE A 35 8.59 8.33 6.19
C ILE A 35 7.92 9.70 6.39
N PRO A 36 7.80 10.59 5.38
CA PRO A 36 7.19 11.91 5.58
C PRO A 36 5.70 11.85 5.94
N MET A 37 4.95 10.87 5.42
CA MET A 37 3.55 10.65 5.80
C MET A 37 3.47 10.12 7.23
N TRP A 38 4.33 9.15 7.57
CA TRP A 38 4.35 8.49 8.87
C TRP A 38 4.57 9.46 10.03
N LEU A 39 5.56 10.36 9.89
CA LEU A 39 5.91 11.40 10.88
C LEU A 39 4.76 12.36 11.18
N ARG A 40 3.84 12.54 10.22
CA ARG A 40 2.65 13.39 10.36
C ARG A 40 1.40 12.62 10.80
N VAL A 41 1.57 11.37 11.25
CA VAL A 41 0.46 10.47 11.61
C VAL A 41 -0.50 10.22 10.43
N GLY A 42 0.00 10.39 9.20
CA GLY A 42 -0.78 10.18 7.99
C GLY A 42 -1.01 8.71 7.66
N HIS A 43 -1.97 8.49 6.75
CA HIS A 43 -2.36 7.19 6.20
C HIS A 43 -2.60 7.30 4.69
N HIS A 44 -2.58 6.17 4.00
CA HIS A 44 -2.98 6.03 2.61
C HIS A 44 -4.16 5.07 2.49
N PRO A 45 -4.93 5.11 1.38
CA PRO A 45 -5.99 4.14 1.12
C PRO A 45 -5.52 2.70 1.21
N MET A 46 -6.32 1.83 1.82
CA MET A 46 -6.14 0.38 1.83
C MET A 46 -7.11 -0.24 0.82
N LEU A 47 -6.70 -0.25 -0.45
CA LEU A 47 -7.55 -0.68 -1.56
C LEU A 47 -7.97 -2.15 -1.39
N TYR A 48 -9.27 -2.41 -1.54
CA TYR A 48 -9.86 -3.75 -1.40
C TYR A 48 -10.59 -4.19 -2.69
N GLY A 49 -11.41 -3.31 -3.26
CA GLY A 49 -12.10 -3.54 -4.52
C GLY A 49 -11.14 -3.74 -5.70
N ARG A 50 -11.40 -4.76 -6.52
CA ARG A 50 -10.58 -5.05 -7.72
C ARG A 50 -10.47 -3.84 -8.64
N ASN A 51 -11.57 -3.14 -8.89
CA ASN A 51 -11.57 -1.99 -9.81
C ASN A 51 -10.63 -0.87 -9.31
N ASP A 52 -10.61 -0.61 -8.00
CA ASP A 52 -9.77 0.43 -7.42
C ASP A 52 -8.29 0.03 -7.43
N ILE A 53 -7.99 -1.24 -7.17
CA ILE A 53 -6.65 -1.82 -7.30
C ILE A 53 -6.16 -1.69 -8.74
N GLU A 54 -6.98 -2.09 -9.72
CA GLU A 54 -6.65 -2.05 -11.13
C GLU A 54 -6.44 -0.62 -11.65
N ALA A 55 -7.18 0.36 -11.12
CA ALA A 55 -6.99 1.77 -11.44
C ALA A 55 -5.73 2.39 -10.80
N SER A 56 -5.30 1.88 -9.64
CA SER A 56 -4.20 2.45 -8.85
C SER A 56 -2.88 1.69 -8.97
N LYS A 57 -2.83 0.57 -9.70
CA LYS A 57 -1.65 -0.29 -9.80
C LYS A 57 -0.54 0.37 -10.65
N PRO A 58 0.68 0.52 -10.11
CA PRO A 58 1.81 1.02 -10.89
C PRO A 58 2.46 -0.07 -11.77
N GLN A 59 2.31 -1.34 -11.41
CA GLN A 59 2.94 -2.47 -12.10
C GLN A 59 2.09 -3.75 -11.93
N THR A 60 2.22 -4.69 -12.86
CA THR A 60 1.65 -6.04 -12.76
C THR A 60 2.72 -7.07 -13.12
N LEU A 61 2.82 -8.15 -12.35
CA LEU A 61 3.64 -9.31 -12.65
C LEU A 61 2.73 -10.54 -12.72
N GLN A 62 2.72 -11.21 -13.86
CA GLN A 62 2.02 -12.48 -14.05
C GLN A 62 3.04 -13.62 -14.00
N LEU A 63 2.89 -14.51 -13.03
CA LEU A 63 3.67 -15.74 -12.93
C LEU A 63 2.86 -16.87 -13.54
N VAL A 64 3.43 -17.54 -14.54
CA VAL A 64 2.85 -18.73 -15.18
C VAL A 64 3.75 -19.93 -14.88
N PRO A 65 3.19 -21.11 -14.53
CA PRO A 65 3.98 -22.32 -14.35
C PRO A 65 4.71 -22.73 -15.64
N GLU A 66 5.83 -23.43 -15.48
CA GLU A 66 6.43 -24.18 -16.58
C GLU A 66 5.55 -25.42 -16.88
N ALA A 67 5.52 -25.85 -18.15
CA ALA A 67 4.66 -26.92 -18.63
C ALA A 67 5.14 -28.32 -18.21
#